data_AF-A0A841WM67-F1
#
_entry.id   AF-A0A841WM67-F1
#
_cell.length_a   1.000
_cell.length_b   1.000
_cell.length_c   1.000
_cell.angle_alpha   90.00
_cell.angle_beta   90.00
_cell.angle_gamma   90.00
#
_symmetry.space_group_name_H-M   'P 1'
#
loop_
_entity.id
_entity.type
_entity.pdbx_description
1 polymer ?
#
loop_
_entity_poly.entity_id
_entity_poly.type
_entity_poly.pdbx_seq_one_letter_code
_entity_poly.pdbx_strand_id
1 'polypeptide(L)'
;MNSSEEVLKSFDKLSGYKKEIDSIVSQITEGEQLFGSISIQLNFEGIFECCFQRIISWLYTLYWEAGKKSDIKFLVELFDAFNLDKSKNLSNHFYIVQSLRTLLQHNVANEDTHNSKVRRNCSEWFESICRVSYPENDSDWEKCVNKLIYDAQSFLEAILKCIHSIECDESKDAIVYQWNIRRKRYFSPWDYDNLIREVIGDLGITKDVAKIRTRYQSKWNEFLRNLSINSDFKFELKKLILNTLLEDQEMLMPIITDDIILEFDIPAGSPEIYGLLAKAKKIYKSTPELTKKEILEKLRADL
;
A
#
# COMPACT_ATOMS: atom_id res chain seq x y z
N MET A 1 -25.89 38.08 1.23
CA MET A 1 -24.54 37.78 0.72
C MET A 1 -24.70 36.66 -0.30
N ASN A 2 -24.02 36.73 -1.44
CA ASN A 2 -24.22 35.78 -2.53
C ASN A 2 -23.70 34.40 -2.09
N SER A 3 -24.51 33.33 -2.19
CA SER A 3 -24.12 31.95 -1.81
C SER A 3 -22.76 31.56 -2.41
N SER A 4 -22.48 32.01 -3.64
CA SER A 4 -21.21 31.82 -4.34
C SER A 4 -19.98 32.43 -3.63
N GLU A 5 -20.11 33.57 -2.93
CA GLU A 5 -19.00 34.21 -2.19
C GLU A 5 -18.64 33.44 -0.91
N GLU A 6 -19.64 32.88 -0.22
CA GLU A 6 -19.41 32.07 0.98
C GLU A 6 -18.77 30.72 0.65
N VAL A 7 -19.18 30.12 -0.47
CA VAL A 7 -18.57 28.93 -1.04
C VAL A 7 -17.12 29.18 -1.43
N LEU A 8 -16.81 30.30 -2.09
CA LEU A 8 -15.44 30.71 -2.43
C LEU A 8 -14.56 30.87 -1.19
N LYS A 9 -15.02 31.60 -0.17
CA LYS A 9 -14.29 31.76 1.10
C LYS A 9 -14.03 30.42 1.79
N SER A 10 -15.02 29.54 1.77
CA SER A 10 -14.90 28.21 2.35
C SER A 10 -13.92 27.34 1.58
N PHE A 11 -13.78 27.54 0.27
CA PHE A 11 -12.78 26.89 -0.54
C PHE A 11 -11.36 27.42 -0.31
N ASP A 12 -11.17 28.73 -0.19
CA ASP A 12 -9.86 29.31 0.14
C ASP A 12 -9.31 28.73 1.45
N LYS A 13 -10.20 28.43 2.39
CA LYS A 13 -9.85 27.72 3.62
C LYS A 13 -9.29 26.31 3.37
N LEU A 14 -9.84 25.55 2.42
CA LEU A 14 -9.31 24.22 2.04
C LEU A 14 -7.90 24.33 1.46
N SER A 15 -7.65 25.33 0.63
CA SER A 15 -6.31 25.62 0.10
C SER A 15 -5.34 26.06 1.20
N GLY A 16 -5.83 26.77 2.21
CA GLY A 16 -5.09 27.10 3.43
C GLY A 16 -4.64 25.85 4.18
N TYR A 17 -5.56 24.93 4.49
CA TYR A 17 -5.23 23.67 5.16
C TYR A 17 -4.18 22.86 4.39
N LYS A 18 -4.27 22.76 3.06
CA LYS A 18 -3.27 22.05 2.25
C LYS A 18 -1.86 22.59 2.52
N LYS A 19 -1.68 23.91 2.46
CA LYS A 19 -0.38 24.57 2.65
C LYS A 19 0.16 24.34 4.06
N GLU A 20 -0.69 24.47 5.06
CA GLU A 20 -0.34 24.29 6.46
C GLU A 20 0.10 22.84 6.74
N ILE A 21 -0.68 21.87 6.27
CA ILE A 21 -0.37 20.45 6.39
C ILE A 21 0.97 20.13 5.72
N ASP A 22 1.20 20.58 4.48
CA ASP A 22 2.47 20.34 3.78
C ASP A 22 3.67 20.94 4.53
N SER A 23 3.49 22.13 5.12
CA SER A 23 4.53 22.78 5.93
C SER A 23 4.92 21.90 7.12
N ILE A 24 3.96 21.40 7.89
CA ILE A 24 4.24 20.61 9.09
C ILE A 24 4.78 19.22 8.72
N VAL A 25 4.21 18.57 7.70
CA VAL A 25 4.68 17.25 7.25
C VAL A 25 6.14 17.32 6.78
N SER A 26 6.53 18.42 6.11
CA SER A 26 7.92 18.60 5.70
C SER A 26 8.89 18.69 6.89
N GLN A 27 8.45 19.20 8.04
CA GLN A 27 9.26 19.26 9.25
C GLN A 27 9.40 17.89 9.92
N ILE A 28 8.34 17.07 9.90
CA ILE A 28 8.30 15.76 10.57
C ILE A 28 8.92 14.65 9.71
N THR A 29 8.84 14.77 8.39
CA THR A 29 9.24 13.70 7.45
C THR A 29 10.47 14.05 6.61
N GLU A 30 11.37 14.88 7.14
CA GLU A 30 12.66 15.25 6.54
C GLU A 30 12.55 15.88 5.14
N GLY A 31 11.58 16.78 4.95
CA GLY A 31 11.40 17.57 3.73
C GLY A 31 10.40 17.01 2.72
N GLU A 32 9.77 15.86 3.00
CA GLU A 32 8.71 15.31 2.15
C GLU A 32 7.40 16.10 2.31
N GLN A 33 6.66 16.25 1.22
CA GLN A 33 5.33 16.87 1.23
C GLN A 33 4.23 15.81 1.27
N LEU A 34 3.09 16.13 1.89
CA LEU A 34 1.93 15.24 1.86
C LEU A 34 1.21 15.34 0.53
N PHE A 35 0.93 16.56 0.08
CA PHE A 35 0.15 16.86 -1.11
C PHE A 35 1.02 17.43 -2.23
N GLY A 36 1.06 16.73 -3.36
CA GLY A 36 1.60 17.27 -4.62
C GLY A 36 0.81 18.45 -5.20
N SER A 37 1.19 18.87 -6.39
CA SER A 37 0.50 19.93 -7.15
C SER A 37 -0.86 19.45 -7.66
N ILE A 38 -1.87 20.32 -7.58
CA ILE A 38 -3.20 20.09 -8.15
C ILE A 38 -3.41 21.08 -9.28
N SER A 39 -3.73 20.59 -10.48
CA SER A 39 -3.98 21.41 -11.67
C SER A 39 -5.44 21.81 -11.84
N ILE A 40 -6.36 21.14 -11.14
CA ILE A 40 -7.79 21.43 -11.18
C ILE A 40 -8.04 22.80 -10.55
N GLN A 41 -8.43 23.76 -11.39
CA GLN A 41 -8.89 25.07 -10.95
C GLN A 41 -10.35 24.98 -10.52
N LEU A 42 -10.67 25.56 -9.38
CA LEU A 42 -12.03 25.66 -8.91
C LEU A 42 -12.60 27.02 -9.28
N ASN A 43 -13.65 26.98 -10.10
CA ASN A 43 -14.49 28.14 -10.41
C ASN A 43 -15.92 27.77 -10.01
N PHE A 44 -16.56 28.67 -9.25
CA PHE A 44 -17.93 28.54 -8.73
C PHE A 44 -18.95 29.34 -9.53
N GLU A 45 -18.58 29.79 -10.73
CA GLU A 45 -19.51 30.30 -11.71
C GLU A 45 -20.31 29.15 -12.34
N GLY A 46 -21.64 29.27 -12.31
CA GLY A 46 -22.57 28.32 -12.93
C GLY A 46 -23.56 27.71 -11.94
N ILE A 47 -24.22 26.63 -12.37
CA ILE A 47 -25.17 25.86 -11.54
C ILE A 47 -24.44 25.02 -10.48
N PHE A 48 -25.11 24.73 -9.37
CA PHE A 48 -24.48 24.06 -8.23
C PHE A 48 -24.06 22.62 -8.54
N GLU A 49 -24.73 21.94 -9.48
CA GLU A 49 -24.33 20.61 -9.94
C GLU A 49 -22.89 20.61 -10.50
N CYS A 50 -22.57 21.57 -11.36
CA CYS A 50 -21.23 21.69 -11.93
C CYS A 50 -20.20 22.03 -10.85
N CYS A 51 -20.57 22.88 -9.88
CA CYS A 51 -19.72 23.18 -8.73
C CYS A 51 -19.43 21.91 -7.91
N PHE A 52 -20.46 21.11 -7.63
CA PHE A 52 -20.35 19.85 -6.90
C PHE A 52 -19.38 18.88 -7.58
N GLN A 53 -19.55 18.64 -8.88
CA GLN A 53 -18.67 17.74 -9.65
C GLN A 53 -17.22 18.21 -9.65
N ARG A 54 -16.98 19.53 -9.77
CA ARG A 54 -15.63 20.10 -9.72
C ARG A 54 -14.98 19.92 -8.35
N ILE A 55 -15.72 20.16 -7.25
CA ILE A 55 -15.22 19.95 -5.88
C ILE A 55 -14.88 18.48 -5.67
N ILE A 56 -15.74 17.54 -6.10
CA ILE A 56 -15.46 16.11 -6.00
C ILE A 56 -14.19 15.74 -6.76
N SER A 57 -14.00 16.27 -7.97
CA SER A 57 -12.77 16.06 -8.76
C SER A 57 -11.55 16.57 -8.01
N TRP A 58 -11.63 17.79 -7.47
CA TRP A 58 -10.53 18.40 -6.73
C TRP A 58 -10.20 17.64 -5.44
N LEU A 59 -11.20 17.26 -4.65
CA LEU A 59 -11.01 16.46 -3.43
C LEU A 59 -10.44 15.08 -3.76
N TYR A 60 -10.91 14.45 -4.82
CA TYR A 60 -10.38 13.16 -5.26
C TYR A 60 -8.90 13.28 -5.64
N THR A 61 -8.54 14.26 -6.47
CA THR A 61 -7.14 14.52 -6.82
C THR A 61 -6.33 14.88 -5.58
N LEU A 62 -6.85 15.69 -4.65
CA LEU A 62 -6.17 16.02 -3.40
C LEU A 62 -5.88 14.78 -2.56
N TYR A 63 -6.85 13.87 -2.39
CA TYR A 63 -6.74 12.75 -1.45
C TYR A 63 -6.07 11.51 -2.04
N TRP A 64 -6.34 11.16 -3.31
CA TRP A 64 -5.83 9.94 -3.94
C TRP A 64 -4.58 10.16 -4.78
N GLU A 65 -4.50 11.28 -5.50
CA GLU A 65 -3.45 11.52 -6.50
C GLU A 65 -2.31 12.36 -5.91
N ALA A 66 -2.60 13.63 -5.59
CA ALA A 66 -1.64 14.56 -5.03
C ALA A 66 -1.23 14.16 -3.59
N GLY A 67 -2.20 13.80 -2.75
CA GLY A 67 -1.98 13.39 -1.36
C GLY A 67 -1.42 11.98 -1.20
N LYS A 68 -1.24 11.23 -2.31
CA LYS A 68 -0.89 9.81 -2.35
C LYS A 68 -1.79 8.98 -1.41
N LYS A 69 -2.79 8.28 -1.95
CA LYS A 69 -3.76 7.47 -1.17
C LYS A 69 -3.21 6.76 0.09
N SER A 70 -2.00 6.20 0.03
CA SER A 70 -1.32 5.54 1.16
C SER A 70 -1.17 6.43 2.38
N ASP A 71 -0.80 7.69 2.16
CA ASP A 71 -0.40 8.61 3.22
C ASP A 71 -1.63 9.16 3.93
N ILE A 72 -2.62 9.61 3.15
CA ILE A 72 -3.90 10.04 3.69
C ILE A 72 -4.57 8.88 4.44
N LYS A 73 -4.53 7.66 3.88
CA LYS A 73 -5.10 6.49 4.55
C LYS A 73 -4.39 6.17 5.87
N PHE A 74 -3.06 6.24 5.92
CA PHE A 74 -2.30 6.05 7.16
C PHE A 74 -2.75 7.04 8.24
N LEU A 75 -2.91 8.32 7.89
CA LEU A 75 -3.39 9.33 8.82
C LEU A 75 -4.85 9.08 9.27
N VAL A 76 -5.72 8.65 8.35
CA VAL A 76 -7.11 8.29 8.70
C VAL A 76 -7.16 7.10 9.67
N GLU A 77 -6.27 6.12 9.55
CA GLU A 77 -6.18 5.00 10.50
C GLU A 77 -5.76 5.47 11.91
N LEU A 78 -4.96 6.54 11.99
CA LEU A 78 -4.56 7.14 13.27
C LEU A 78 -5.65 8.00 13.92
N PHE A 79 -6.74 8.32 13.22
CA PHE A 79 -7.84 9.08 13.82
C PHE A 79 -8.47 8.36 15.01
N ASP A 80 -8.51 7.03 14.99
CA ASP A 80 -9.01 6.25 16.13
C ASP A 80 -8.05 6.30 17.31
N ALA A 81 -6.75 6.16 17.05
CA ALA A 81 -5.71 6.20 18.08
C ALA A 81 -5.68 7.56 18.79
N PHE A 82 -5.87 8.65 18.05
CA PHE A 82 -5.90 10.02 18.59
C PHE A 82 -7.30 10.54 18.92
N ASN A 83 -8.32 9.67 18.85
CA ASN A 83 -9.69 10.00 19.23
C ASN A 83 -10.32 11.18 18.44
N LEU A 84 -9.93 11.33 17.17
CA LEU A 84 -10.33 12.42 16.28
C LEU A 84 -11.63 12.14 15.51
N ASP A 85 -12.01 10.87 15.34
CA ASP A 85 -13.18 10.46 14.53
C ASP A 85 -14.11 9.47 15.25
N LYS A 86 -14.56 9.81 16.47
CA LYS A 86 -15.44 8.95 17.29
C LYS A 86 -16.70 8.47 16.55
N SER A 87 -17.28 9.32 15.70
CA SER A 87 -18.52 9.02 14.97
C SER A 87 -18.29 8.39 13.59
N LYS A 88 -17.04 8.15 13.19
CA LYS A 88 -16.66 7.66 11.86
C LYS A 88 -17.05 8.57 10.69
N ASN A 89 -17.48 9.81 10.95
CA ASN A 89 -17.91 10.73 9.89
C ASN A 89 -16.74 11.18 9.01
N LEU A 90 -15.55 11.38 9.58
CA LEU A 90 -14.38 11.87 8.84
C LEU A 90 -13.79 10.78 7.95
N SER A 91 -13.65 9.58 8.48
CA SER A 91 -13.23 8.40 7.71
C SER A 91 -14.26 8.06 6.63
N ASN A 92 -15.57 8.19 6.90
CA ASN A 92 -16.62 8.07 5.88
C ASN A 92 -16.52 9.15 4.80
N HIS A 93 -16.19 10.41 5.13
CA HIS A 93 -15.99 11.48 4.14
C HIS A 93 -14.90 11.11 3.12
N PHE A 94 -13.80 10.51 3.57
CA PHE A 94 -12.78 10.00 2.65
C PHE A 94 -13.41 8.99 1.67
N TYR A 95 -14.08 7.94 2.15
CA TYR A 95 -14.64 6.93 1.24
C TYR A 95 -15.81 7.42 0.37
N ILE A 96 -16.59 8.40 0.81
CA ILE A 96 -17.70 8.94 0.02
C ILE A 96 -17.21 9.79 -1.15
N VAL A 97 -16.14 10.58 -0.99
CA VAL A 97 -15.53 11.33 -2.12
C VAL A 97 -15.13 10.39 -3.25
N GLN A 98 -14.51 9.24 -2.92
CA GLN A 98 -14.18 8.23 -3.92
C GLN A 98 -15.45 7.68 -4.60
N SER A 99 -16.48 7.37 -3.82
CA SER A 99 -17.73 6.79 -4.34
C SER A 99 -18.46 7.78 -5.27
N LEU A 100 -18.57 9.06 -4.86
CA LEU A 100 -19.17 10.13 -5.66
C LEU A 100 -18.39 10.38 -6.95
N ARG A 101 -17.04 10.37 -6.88
CA ARG A 101 -16.19 10.47 -8.07
C ARG A 101 -16.46 9.33 -9.04
N THR A 102 -16.57 8.10 -8.54
CA THR A 102 -16.91 6.93 -9.36
C THR A 102 -18.30 7.08 -9.98
N LEU A 103 -19.31 7.46 -9.19
CA LEU A 103 -20.69 7.61 -9.67
C LEU A 103 -20.82 8.65 -10.80
N LEU A 104 -20.16 9.80 -10.66
CA LEU A 104 -20.37 10.95 -11.55
C LEU A 104 -19.47 10.94 -12.78
N GLN A 105 -18.33 10.23 -12.74
CA GLN A 105 -17.28 10.34 -13.77
C GLN A 105 -16.92 9.03 -14.44
N HIS A 106 -17.45 7.90 -13.96
CA HIS A 106 -17.25 6.59 -14.58
C HIS A 106 -18.57 6.04 -15.11
N ASN A 107 -18.49 5.21 -16.14
CA ASN A 107 -19.65 4.46 -16.61
C ASN A 107 -19.90 3.28 -15.64
N VAL A 108 -20.80 3.48 -14.69
CA VAL A 108 -21.13 2.51 -13.65
C VAL A 108 -22.13 1.49 -14.21
N ALA A 109 -21.63 0.41 -14.83
CA ALA A 109 -22.45 -0.69 -15.34
C ALA A 109 -23.20 -1.42 -14.19
N ASN A 110 -24.47 -1.79 -14.43
CA ASN A 110 -25.39 -2.31 -13.40
C ASN A 110 -25.07 -3.74 -12.90
N GLU A 111 -24.22 -4.47 -13.62
CA GLU A 111 -24.00 -5.91 -13.39
C GLU A 111 -22.87 -6.21 -12.40
N ASP A 112 -22.13 -5.19 -11.93
CA ASP A 112 -21.03 -5.36 -10.98
C ASP A 112 -21.45 -5.06 -9.53
N THR A 113 -21.15 -6.01 -8.64
CA THR A 113 -21.32 -5.88 -7.17
C THR A 113 -20.63 -4.64 -6.60
N HIS A 114 -19.47 -4.24 -7.15
CA HIS A 114 -18.76 -3.03 -6.74
C HIS A 114 -19.58 -1.78 -7.06
N ASN A 115 -20.11 -1.72 -8.28
CA ASN A 115 -20.92 -0.61 -8.79
C ASN A 115 -22.24 -0.45 -8.02
N SER A 116 -22.84 -1.57 -7.61
CA SER A 116 -24.03 -1.58 -6.75
C SER A 116 -23.76 -0.95 -5.39
N LYS A 117 -22.60 -1.25 -4.78
CA LYS A 117 -22.18 -0.65 -3.51
C LYS A 117 -21.92 0.86 -3.64
N VAL A 118 -21.26 1.29 -4.73
CA VAL A 118 -21.03 2.72 -5.01
C VAL A 118 -22.35 3.48 -5.09
N ARG A 119 -23.32 2.97 -5.87
CA ARG A 119 -24.65 3.59 -6.01
C ARG A 119 -25.37 3.70 -4.66
N ARG A 120 -25.38 2.62 -3.86
CA ARG A 120 -26.01 2.62 -2.54
C ARG A 120 -25.39 3.66 -1.62
N ASN A 121 -24.06 3.65 -1.49
CA ASN A 121 -23.36 4.61 -0.62
C ASN A 121 -23.66 6.07 -1.01
N CYS A 122 -23.70 6.38 -2.32
CA CYS A 122 -24.02 7.72 -2.77
C CYS A 122 -25.49 8.08 -2.53
N SER A 123 -26.43 7.15 -2.78
CA SER A 123 -27.86 7.35 -2.49
C SER A 123 -28.10 7.65 -1.01
N GLU A 124 -27.51 6.85 -0.12
CA GLU A 124 -27.61 7.06 1.33
C GLU A 124 -27.03 8.42 1.75
N TRP A 125 -25.93 8.85 1.12
CA TRP A 125 -25.35 10.17 1.37
C TRP A 125 -26.27 11.29 0.88
N PHE A 126 -26.82 11.21 -0.34
CA PHE A 126 -27.77 12.19 -0.85
C PHE A 126 -29.04 12.26 -0.01
N GLU A 127 -29.59 11.12 0.41
CA GLU A 127 -30.78 11.04 1.27
C GLU A 127 -30.54 11.73 2.62
N SER A 128 -29.34 11.58 3.19
CA SER A 128 -28.98 12.20 4.47
C SER A 128 -28.93 13.74 4.40
N ILE A 129 -28.77 14.33 3.21
CA ILE A 129 -28.59 15.77 3.01
C ILE A 129 -29.85 16.40 2.43
N CYS A 130 -30.39 15.80 1.36
CA CYS A 130 -31.47 16.36 0.56
C CYS A 130 -32.79 15.61 0.70
N ARG A 131 -32.82 14.46 1.42
CA ARG A 131 -33.99 13.56 1.56
C ARG A 131 -34.48 12.97 0.24
N VAL A 132 -33.59 12.92 -0.76
CA VAL A 132 -33.81 12.31 -2.07
C VAL A 132 -32.63 11.39 -2.39
N SER A 133 -32.87 10.32 -3.15
CA SER A 133 -31.84 9.34 -3.55
C SER A 133 -30.84 9.90 -4.57
N TYR A 134 -31.22 10.98 -5.26
CA TYR A 134 -30.36 11.75 -6.14
C TYR A 134 -30.85 13.21 -6.19
N PRO A 135 -29.98 14.23 -6.21
CA PRO A 135 -30.40 15.63 -6.27
C PRO A 135 -31.12 15.94 -7.58
N GLU A 136 -32.31 16.55 -7.52
CA GLU A 136 -33.16 16.77 -8.69
C GLU A 136 -33.21 18.23 -9.16
N ASN A 137 -32.79 19.16 -8.29
CA ASN A 137 -32.87 20.60 -8.53
C ASN A 137 -31.65 21.31 -7.95
N ASP A 138 -31.47 22.58 -8.35
CA ASP A 138 -30.31 23.39 -7.96
C ASP A 138 -30.21 23.63 -6.44
N SER A 139 -31.35 23.64 -5.72
CA SER A 139 -31.36 23.77 -4.25
C SER A 139 -30.83 22.51 -3.56
N ASP A 140 -31.12 21.32 -4.09
CA ASP A 140 -30.54 20.07 -3.57
C ASP A 140 -29.04 19.99 -3.86
N TRP A 141 -28.61 20.45 -5.03
CA TRP A 141 -27.19 20.56 -5.35
C TRP A 141 -26.46 21.56 -4.45
N GLU A 142 -27.07 22.71 -4.14
CA GLU A 142 -26.53 23.69 -3.20
C GLU A 142 -26.29 23.08 -1.81
N LYS A 143 -27.26 22.33 -1.28
CA LYS A 143 -27.10 21.61 0.01
C LYS A 143 -25.94 20.62 -0.06
N CYS A 144 -25.83 19.86 -1.15
CA CYS A 144 -24.74 18.90 -1.36
C CYS A 144 -23.37 19.58 -1.42
N VAL A 145 -23.25 20.72 -2.12
CA VAL A 145 -22.02 21.53 -2.20
C VAL A 145 -21.61 21.99 -0.80
N ASN A 146 -22.53 22.61 -0.07
CA ASN A 146 -22.26 23.14 1.27
C ASN A 146 -21.82 22.04 2.24
N LYS A 147 -22.52 20.89 2.23
CA LYS A 147 -22.16 19.75 3.06
C LYS A 147 -20.79 19.17 2.69
N LEU A 148 -20.51 19.00 1.40
CA LEU A 148 -19.23 18.45 0.93
C LEU A 148 -18.04 19.33 1.33
N ILE A 149 -18.18 20.65 1.22
CA ILE A 149 -17.14 21.60 1.64
C ILE A 149 -16.94 21.53 3.15
N TYR A 150 -18.02 21.54 3.94
CA TYR A 150 -17.95 21.44 5.39
C TYR A 150 -17.25 20.15 5.86
N ASP A 151 -17.61 19.02 5.26
CA ASP A 151 -16.99 17.73 5.59
C ASP A 151 -15.52 17.69 5.17
N ALA A 152 -15.17 18.28 4.01
CA ALA A 152 -13.79 18.40 3.56
C ALA A 152 -12.94 19.28 4.49
N GLN A 153 -13.48 20.40 4.99
CA GLN A 153 -12.79 21.24 5.95
C GLN A 153 -12.56 20.49 7.26
N SER A 154 -13.59 19.83 7.77
CA SER A 154 -13.51 19.03 9.00
C SER A 154 -12.48 17.91 8.87
N PHE A 155 -12.45 17.26 7.71
CA PHE A 155 -11.49 16.20 7.40
C PHE A 155 -10.04 16.72 7.37
N LEU A 156 -9.77 17.82 6.66
CA LEU A 156 -8.42 18.41 6.61
C LEU A 156 -7.98 18.96 7.96
N GLU A 157 -8.88 19.54 8.74
CA GLU A 157 -8.59 19.96 10.11
C GLU A 157 -8.24 18.77 11.00
N ALA A 158 -8.91 17.63 10.84
CA ALA A 158 -8.58 16.41 11.56
C ALA A 158 -7.22 15.83 11.13
N ILE A 159 -6.88 15.89 9.84
CA ILE A 159 -5.53 15.55 9.35
C ILE A 159 -4.48 16.43 10.03
N LEU A 160 -4.70 17.74 10.07
CA LEU A 160 -3.80 18.69 10.73
C LEU A 160 -3.62 18.37 12.22
N LYS A 161 -4.73 18.15 12.94
CA LYS A 161 -4.71 17.75 14.35
C LYS A 161 -3.97 16.42 14.55
N CYS A 162 -4.21 15.44 13.69
CA CYS A 162 -3.52 14.15 13.73
C CYS A 162 -2.00 14.33 13.60
N ILE A 163 -1.55 15.18 12.68
CA ILE A 163 -0.12 15.44 12.48
C ILE A 163 0.49 16.11 13.72
N HIS A 164 -0.19 17.07 14.33
CA HIS A 164 0.26 17.66 15.60
C HIS A 164 0.25 16.65 16.75
N SER A 165 -0.73 15.74 16.80
CA SER A 165 -0.72 14.65 17.78
C SER A 165 0.50 13.75 17.60
N ILE A 166 0.88 13.40 16.37
CA ILE A 166 2.09 12.63 16.07
C ILE A 166 3.35 13.38 16.53
N GLU A 167 3.41 14.69 16.31
CA GLU A 167 4.57 15.52 16.70
C GLU A 167 4.82 15.51 18.21
N CYS A 168 3.76 15.45 19.01
CA CYS A 168 3.79 15.43 20.46
C CYS A 168 3.79 14.02 21.08
N ASP A 169 3.69 12.97 20.26
CA ASP A 169 3.57 11.58 20.73
C ASP A 169 4.93 11.00 21.15
N GLU A 170 4.95 10.25 22.26
CA GLU A 170 6.18 9.58 22.74
C GLU A 170 6.74 8.57 21.72
N SER A 171 5.87 8.00 20.88
CA SER A 171 6.20 7.06 19.82
C SER A 171 6.36 7.74 18.45
N LYS A 172 6.57 9.07 18.40
CA LYS A 172 6.75 9.86 17.17
C LYS A 172 7.66 9.16 16.16
N ASP A 173 8.88 8.80 16.57
CA ASP A 173 9.87 8.21 15.66
C ASP A 173 9.38 6.88 15.06
N ALA A 174 8.70 6.06 15.86
CA ALA A 174 8.12 4.80 15.39
C ALA A 174 6.95 5.02 14.41
N ILE A 175 6.07 5.99 14.70
CA ILE A 175 4.94 6.36 13.83
C ILE A 175 5.46 6.91 12.50
N VAL A 176 6.42 7.83 12.54
CA VAL A 176 7.04 8.43 11.35
C VAL A 176 7.77 7.39 10.52
N TYR A 177 8.48 6.46 11.18
CA TYR A 177 9.11 5.33 10.50
C TYR A 177 8.08 4.45 9.78
N GLN A 178 6.97 4.08 10.43
CA GLN A 178 5.90 3.31 9.79
C GLN A 178 5.26 4.07 8.62
N TRP A 179 5.04 5.38 8.79
CA TRP A 179 4.52 6.24 7.73
C TRP A 179 5.47 6.23 6.52
N ASN A 180 6.77 6.40 6.75
CA ASN A 180 7.79 6.40 5.72
C ASN A 180 7.90 5.05 4.99
N ILE A 181 7.80 3.92 5.70
CA ILE A 181 7.74 2.59 5.07
C ILE A 181 6.56 2.50 4.11
N ARG A 182 5.35 2.92 4.56
CA ARG A 182 4.14 2.86 3.71
C ARG A 182 4.24 3.81 2.52
N ARG A 183 4.77 5.02 2.73
CA ARG A 183 4.98 6.05 1.70
C ARG A 183 5.97 5.60 0.63
N LYS A 184 7.12 5.07 1.05
CA LYS A 184 8.22 4.69 0.13
C LYS A 184 8.10 3.25 -0.37
N ARG A 185 7.22 2.43 0.23
CA ARG A 185 7.21 0.95 0.10
C ARG A 185 8.62 0.37 0.19
N TYR A 186 9.42 0.98 1.05
CA TYR A 186 10.87 0.82 1.09
C TYR A 186 11.28 0.51 2.52
N PHE A 187 11.97 -0.61 2.66
CA PHE A 187 12.71 -0.96 3.86
C PHE A 187 14.17 -0.61 3.61
N SER A 188 14.80 0.08 4.55
CA SER A 188 16.23 0.36 4.48
C SER A 188 17.02 -0.95 4.60
N PRO A 189 18.28 -0.98 4.17
CA PRO A 189 19.13 -2.16 4.34
C PRO A 189 19.22 -2.60 5.81
N TRP A 190 19.20 -1.66 6.76
CA TRP A 190 19.22 -1.94 8.19
C TRP A 190 17.91 -2.59 8.67
N ASP A 191 16.77 -2.17 8.14
CA ASP A 191 15.47 -2.76 8.47
C ASP A 191 15.38 -4.23 8.02
N TYR A 192 15.84 -4.50 6.80
CA TYR A 192 15.99 -5.88 6.32
C TYR A 192 16.89 -6.68 7.25
N ASP A 193 18.05 -6.15 7.62
CA ASP A 193 18.99 -6.88 8.46
C ASP A 193 18.39 -7.22 9.83
N ASN A 194 17.66 -6.28 10.45
CA ASN A 194 16.98 -6.52 11.73
C ASN A 194 15.91 -7.61 11.61
N LEU A 195 15.07 -7.55 10.57
CA LEU A 195 14.02 -8.54 10.36
C LEU A 195 14.60 -9.93 10.04
N ILE A 196 15.67 -9.99 9.26
CA ILE A 196 16.37 -11.25 8.98
C ILE A 196 16.98 -11.80 10.28
N ARG A 197 17.63 -10.97 11.11
CA ARG A 197 18.18 -11.41 12.41
C ARG A 197 17.10 -11.96 13.33
N GLU A 198 15.95 -11.30 13.39
CA GLU A 198 14.81 -11.75 14.19
C GLU A 198 14.35 -13.15 13.73
N VAL A 199 14.07 -13.32 12.44
CA VAL A 199 13.62 -14.60 11.88
C VAL A 199 14.69 -15.70 12.01
N ILE A 200 15.97 -15.37 11.80
CA ILE A 200 17.10 -16.30 12.01
C ILE A 200 17.18 -16.73 13.47
N GLY A 201 17.03 -15.79 14.40
CA GLY A 201 17.02 -16.03 15.83
C GLY A 201 15.86 -16.94 16.25
N ASP A 202 14.66 -16.67 15.75
CA ASP A 202 13.47 -17.50 15.99
C ASP A 202 13.63 -18.92 15.45
N LEU A 203 14.34 -19.08 14.32
CA LEU A 203 14.65 -20.38 13.72
C LEU A 203 15.83 -21.10 14.38
N GLY A 204 16.60 -20.43 15.25
CA GLY A 204 17.80 -21.00 15.87
C GLY A 204 18.93 -21.33 14.88
N ILE A 205 18.96 -20.69 13.70
CA ILE A 205 19.99 -20.93 12.67
C ILE A 205 21.05 -19.82 12.68
N THR A 206 22.18 -20.04 12.02
CA THR A 206 23.21 -19.00 11.82
C THR A 206 23.47 -18.84 10.33
N LYS A 207 23.18 -17.66 9.78
CA LYS A 207 23.47 -17.29 8.38
C LYS A 207 23.94 -15.83 8.31
N ASP A 208 24.70 -15.51 7.27
CA ASP A 208 25.12 -14.13 7.00
C ASP A 208 23.92 -13.29 6.51
N VAL A 209 23.48 -12.40 7.39
CA VAL A 209 22.34 -11.50 7.19
C VAL A 209 22.54 -10.59 5.98
N ALA A 210 23.73 -10.00 5.83
CA ALA A 210 24.01 -9.05 4.76
C ALA A 210 24.02 -9.77 3.39
N LYS A 211 24.54 -11.01 3.36
CA LYS A 211 24.53 -11.86 2.17
C LYS A 211 23.11 -12.25 1.76
N ILE A 212 22.28 -12.67 2.72
CA ILE A 212 20.86 -12.99 2.47
C ILE A 212 20.13 -11.77 1.91
N ARG A 213 20.26 -10.61 2.57
CA ARG A 213 19.65 -9.36 2.10
C ARG A 213 20.06 -9.07 0.66
N THR A 214 21.36 -9.02 0.39
CA THR A 214 21.89 -8.68 -0.94
C THR A 214 21.36 -9.61 -2.05
N ARG A 215 21.18 -10.91 -1.73
CA ARG A 215 20.68 -11.92 -2.67
C ARG A 215 19.19 -11.75 -2.99
N TYR A 216 18.35 -11.41 -2.00
CA TYR A 216 16.89 -11.48 -2.14
C TYR A 216 16.15 -10.15 -2.08
N GLN A 217 16.80 -9.06 -1.67
CA GLN A 217 16.17 -7.75 -1.46
C GLN A 217 15.41 -7.24 -2.69
N SER A 218 15.95 -7.43 -3.90
CA SER A 218 15.25 -7.01 -5.12
C SER A 218 13.93 -7.75 -5.32
N LYS A 219 13.91 -9.07 -5.09
CA LYS A 219 12.71 -9.91 -5.20
C LYS A 219 11.70 -9.57 -4.12
N TRP A 220 12.17 -9.32 -2.90
CA TRP A 220 11.31 -8.90 -1.80
C TRP A 220 10.68 -7.53 -2.06
N ASN A 221 11.45 -6.57 -2.56
CA ASN A 221 10.91 -5.26 -2.98
C ASN A 221 9.83 -5.40 -4.04
N GLU A 222 10.01 -6.27 -5.03
CA GLU A 222 9.00 -6.52 -6.06
C GLU A 222 7.71 -7.11 -5.47
N PHE A 223 7.83 -8.08 -4.56
CA PHE A 223 6.68 -8.62 -3.84
C PHE A 223 5.94 -7.53 -3.03
N LEU A 224 6.68 -6.74 -2.26
CA LEU A 224 6.11 -5.67 -1.43
C LEU A 224 5.42 -4.59 -2.25
N ARG A 225 5.91 -4.30 -3.47
CA ARG A 225 5.26 -3.37 -4.40
C ARG A 225 3.88 -3.86 -4.85
N ASN A 226 3.68 -5.18 -4.92
CA ASN A 226 2.44 -5.79 -5.38
C ASN A 226 1.43 -6.06 -4.26
N LEU A 227 1.82 -5.85 -3.00
CA LEU A 227 0.90 -5.99 -1.87
C LEU A 227 -0.19 -4.90 -1.88
N SER A 228 -1.35 -5.28 -1.35
CA SER A 228 -2.44 -4.33 -1.11
C SER A 228 -1.98 -3.24 -0.17
N ILE A 229 -2.49 -2.02 -0.38
CA ILE A 229 -2.21 -0.86 0.47
C ILE A 229 -2.66 -1.05 1.93
N ASN A 230 -3.46 -2.09 2.20
CA ASN A 230 -3.99 -2.43 3.53
C ASN A 230 -3.15 -3.50 4.23
N SER A 231 -2.11 -4.05 3.60
CA SER A 231 -1.30 -5.13 4.15
C SER A 231 -0.31 -4.59 5.19
N ASP A 232 -0.09 -5.34 6.27
CA ASP A 232 1.03 -5.09 7.18
C ASP A 232 2.34 -5.51 6.49
N PHE A 233 3.01 -4.54 5.88
CA PHE A 233 4.24 -4.79 5.11
C PHE A 233 5.36 -5.41 5.95
N LYS A 234 5.45 -5.10 7.26
CA LYS A 234 6.48 -5.68 8.13
C LYS A 234 6.19 -7.15 8.38
N PHE A 235 4.93 -7.48 8.68
CA PHE A 235 4.48 -8.86 8.86
C PHE A 235 4.63 -9.69 7.57
N GLU A 236 4.18 -9.15 6.43
CA GLU A 236 4.31 -9.82 5.13
C GLU A 236 5.77 -9.99 4.72
N LEU A 237 6.63 -9.01 5.01
CA LEU A 237 8.07 -9.13 4.79
C LEU A 237 8.68 -10.22 5.67
N LYS A 238 8.34 -10.30 6.96
CA LYS A 238 8.80 -11.39 7.84
C LYS A 238 8.42 -12.75 7.31
N LYS A 239 7.16 -12.92 6.89
CA LYS A 239 6.67 -14.16 6.28
C LYS A 239 7.44 -14.50 5.01
N LEU A 240 7.71 -13.52 4.16
CA LEU A 240 8.48 -13.69 2.95
C LEU A 240 9.93 -14.08 3.24
N ILE A 241 10.57 -13.45 4.23
CA ILE A 241 11.93 -13.80 4.69
C ILE A 241 11.94 -15.23 5.22
N LEU A 242 11.01 -15.60 6.10
CA LEU A 242 10.87 -16.95 6.64
C LEU A 242 10.75 -17.99 5.51
N ASN A 243 9.83 -17.78 4.57
CA ASN A 243 9.67 -18.68 3.42
C ASN A 243 10.94 -18.75 2.58
N THR A 244 11.59 -17.61 2.34
CA THR A 244 12.85 -17.57 1.59
C THR A 244 13.93 -18.37 2.31
N LEU A 245 14.04 -18.28 3.64
CA LEU A 245 15.04 -19.01 4.43
C LEU A 245 14.77 -20.51 4.49
N LEU A 246 13.49 -20.92 4.50
CA LEU A 246 13.06 -22.32 4.44
C LEU A 246 13.29 -22.92 3.04
N GLU A 247 13.01 -22.16 1.99
CA GLU A 247 13.26 -22.55 0.59
C GLU A 247 14.76 -22.52 0.23
N ASP A 248 15.52 -21.60 0.84
CA ASP A 248 16.98 -21.46 0.73
C ASP A 248 17.73 -22.29 1.79
N GLN A 249 17.07 -23.30 2.37
CA GLN A 249 17.81 -24.51 2.74
C GLN A 249 18.25 -25.19 1.45
N GLU A 250 19.24 -24.61 0.80
CA GLU A 250 20.05 -25.31 -0.20
C GLU A 250 20.62 -26.54 0.50
N MET A 251 19.92 -27.66 0.35
CA MET A 251 20.50 -28.99 0.34
C MET A 251 21.59 -28.96 -0.73
N LEU A 252 22.81 -28.59 -0.32
CA LEU A 252 23.99 -28.65 -1.17
C LEU A 252 24.11 -30.10 -1.62
N MET A 253 23.73 -30.33 -2.87
CA MET A 253 23.81 -31.65 -3.47
C MET A 253 25.26 -32.10 -3.39
N PRO A 254 25.57 -33.26 -2.78
CA PRO A 254 26.95 -33.68 -2.51
C PRO A 254 27.66 -34.19 -3.76
N ILE A 255 27.07 -34.00 -4.95
CA ILE A 255 27.65 -34.36 -6.25
C ILE A 255 27.78 -33.12 -7.14
N ILE A 256 28.87 -33.09 -7.91
CA ILE A 256 29.17 -32.07 -8.92
C ILE A 256 29.27 -32.69 -10.31
N THR A 257 29.45 -31.85 -11.34
CA THR A 257 29.58 -32.26 -12.75
C THR A 257 30.70 -33.29 -12.96
N ASP A 258 31.86 -33.10 -12.31
CA ASP A 258 33.02 -33.98 -12.43
C ASP A 258 32.71 -35.41 -11.94
N ASP A 259 31.81 -35.54 -10.96
CA ASP A 259 31.43 -36.84 -10.40
C ASP A 259 30.64 -37.68 -11.40
N ILE A 260 29.81 -37.03 -12.22
CA ILE A 260 29.05 -37.71 -13.28
C ILE A 260 29.96 -38.10 -14.44
N ILE A 261 30.90 -37.21 -14.81
CA ILE A 261 31.88 -37.46 -15.87
C ILE A 261 32.74 -38.67 -15.51
N LEU A 262 33.25 -38.74 -14.28
CA LEU A 262 34.11 -39.83 -13.82
C LEU A 262 33.35 -41.14 -13.59
N GLU A 263 32.13 -41.10 -13.04
CA GLU A 263 31.40 -42.32 -12.67
C GLU A 263 30.74 -43.02 -13.87
N PHE A 264 30.35 -42.26 -14.90
CA PHE A 264 29.62 -42.77 -16.07
C PHE A 264 30.42 -42.71 -17.38
N ASP A 265 31.69 -42.29 -17.32
CA ASP A 265 32.60 -42.13 -18.48
C ASP A 265 31.99 -41.29 -19.62
N ILE A 266 31.32 -40.20 -19.24
CA ILE A 266 30.64 -39.29 -20.17
C ILE A 266 31.57 -38.12 -20.52
N PRO A 267 31.79 -37.81 -21.82
CA PRO A 267 32.61 -36.67 -22.21
C PRO A 267 32.10 -35.35 -21.64
N ALA A 268 33.02 -34.52 -21.15
CA ALA A 268 32.72 -33.18 -20.69
C ALA A 268 31.98 -32.37 -21.77
N GLY A 269 30.90 -31.70 -21.39
CA GLY A 269 30.03 -30.96 -22.32
C GLY A 269 28.90 -31.78 -22.95
N SER A 270 28.78 -33.08 -22.65
CA SER A 270 27.62 -33.87 -23.09
C SER A 270 26.31 -33.38 -22.44
N PRO A 271 25.21 -33.26 -23.20
CA PRO A 271 23.89 -32.91 -22.67
C PRO A 271 23.33 -33.95 -21.68
N GLU A 272 23.85 -35.17 -21.70
CA GLU A 272 23.45 -36.27 -20.79
C GLU A 272 23.80 -35.97 -19.33
N ILE A 273 24.86 -35.18 -19.10
CA ILE A 273 25.32 -34.77 -17.77
C ILE A 273 24.22 -33.97 -17.05
N TYR A 274 23.54 -33.08 -17.78
CA TYR A 274 22.43 -32.29 -17.23
C TYR A 274 21.26 -33.18 -16.83
N GLY A 275 20.92 -34.17 -17.65
CA GLY A 275 19.85 -35.13 -17.35
C GLY A 275 20.12 -35.91 -16.07
N LEU A 276 21.35 -36.38 -15.89
CA LEU A 276 21.77 -37.10 -14.69
C LEU A 276 21.81 -36.22 -13.45
N LEU A 277 22.31 -34.98 -13.54
CA LEU A 277 22.28 -34.02 -12.42
C LEU A 277 20.85 -33.62 -12.03
N ALA A 278 19.95 -33.47 -13.01
CA ALA A 278 18.54 -33.20 -12.74
C ALA A 278 17.84 -34.38 -12.06
N LYS A 279 18.14 -35.63 -12.47
CA LYS A 279 17.67 -36.84 -11.77
C LYS A 279 18.23 -36.92 -10.36
N ALA A 280 19.53 -36.67 -10.19
CA ALA A 280 20.19 -36.68 -8.90
C ALA A 280 19.59 -35.66 -7.93
N LYS A 281 19.29 -34.46 -8.42
CA LYS A 281 18.61 -33.42 -7.66
C LYS A 281 17.21 -33.85 -7.22
N LYS A 282 16.48 -34.61 -8.04
CA LYS A 282 15.17 -35.19 -7.65
C LYS A 282 15.33 -36.27 -6.58
N ILE A 283 16.32 -37.17 -6.72
CA ILE A 283 16.62 -38.22 -5.73
C ILE A 283 16.99 -37.60 -4.38
N TYR A 284 17.89 -36.61 -4.40
CA TYR A 284 18.37 -35.94 -3.20
C TYR A 284 17.28 -35.11 -2.52
N LYS A 285 16.40 -34.45 -3.30
CA LYS A 285 15.22 -33.75 -2.76
C LYS A 285 14.24 -34.71 -2.06
N SER A 286 14.13 -35.96 -2.52
CA SER A 286 13.27 -36.97 -1.91
C SER A 286 13.92 -37.67 -0.71
N THR A 287 15.25 -37.71 -0.63
CA THR A 287 16.00 -38.30 0.50
C THR A 287 17.30 -37.52 0.74
N PRO A 288 17.26 -36.49 1.59
CA PRO A 288 18.39 -35.55 1.81
C PRO A 288 19.60 -36.12 2.55
N GLU A 289 19.42 -37.27 3.20
CA GLU A 289 20.45 -37.95 4.01
C GLU A 289 21.47 -38.72 3.14
N LEU A 290 21.22 -38.84 1.83
CA LEU A 290 22.05 -39.67 0.95
C LEU A 290 23.42 -39.04 0.72
N THR A 291 24.45 -39.85 0.88
CA THR A 291 25.83 -39.52 0.52
C THR A 291 26.00 -39.49 -1.00
N LYS A 292 27.08 -38.84 -1.46
CA LYS A 292 27.52 -38.86 -2.86
C LYS A 292 27.49 -40.25 -3.50
N LYS A 293 28.02 -41.25 -2.80
CA LYS A 293 28.12 -42.63 -3.30
C LYS A 293 26.75 -43.27 -3.50
N GLU A 294 25.85 -43.09 -2.53
CA GLU A 294 24.49 -43.66 -2.59
C GLU A 294 23.64 -42.99 -3.68
N ILE A 295 23.84 -41.69 -3.95
CA ILE A 295 23.18 -41.00 -5.06
C ILE A 295 23.66 -41.56 -6.40
N LEU A 296 24.97 -41.76 -6.57
CA LEU A 296 25.54 -42.34 -7.79
C LEU A 296 25.07 -43.80 -8.01
N GLU A 297 25.00 -44.61 -6.96
CA GLU A 297 24.47 -45.98 -7.01
C GLU A 297 23.00 -46.01 -7.44
N LYS A 298 22.17 -45.10 -6.92
CA LYS A 298 20.77 -44.98 -7.33
C LYS A 298 20.62 -44.52 -8.78
N LEU A 299 21.46 -43.57 -9.23
CA LEU A 299 21.46 -43.16 -10.64
C LEU A 299 21.85 -44.31 -11.57
N ARG A 300 22.77 -45.18 -11.15
CA ARG A 300 23.16 -46.38 -11.90
C ARG A 300 22.04 -47.42 -11.97
N ALA A 301 21.26 -47.59 -10.90
CA ALA A 301 20.12 -48.51 -10.89
C ALA A 301 18.94 -48.03 -11.78
N ASP A 302 18.86 -46.72 -12.04
CA ASP A 302 17.84 -46.07 -12.86
C ASP A 302 18.23 -45.90 -14.35
N LEU A 303 19.36 -46.47 -14.77
CA LEU A 303 19.89 -46.49 -16.15
C LEU A 303 19.76 -47.89 -16.76
#